data_AF-X1MCU2-F1
#
_entry.id   AF-X1MCU2-F1
#
_cell.length_a   1.000
_cell.length_b   1.000
_cell.length_c   1.000
_cell.angle_alpha   90.00
_cell.angle_beta   90.00
_cell.angle_gamma   90.00
#
_symmetry.space_group_name_H-M   'P 1'
#
loop_
_entity.id
_entity.type
_entity.pdbx_description
1 polymer ?
#
loop_
_entity_poly.entity_id
_entity_poly.type
_entity_poly.pdbx_seq_one_letter_code
_entity_poly.pdbx_strand_id
1 'polypeptide(L)'
;MYKKVLIFKKNKKIFSRLILILIFILLAAFYGYGNNENYNQKIKEENERLKKIEEQIESVKNEINNLEKKESGYLETLHKIEKLLLETEKELQTIERDLELAQKEIKQGEDEFIVEKEKLKEKTRVLENKLREIYKHNRANYLVLLLSSENFSDFIVRYK
;
A
#
# COMPACT_ATOMS: atom_id res chain seq x y z
N MET A 1 -113.00 -42.93 35.78
CA MET A 1 -112.29 -41.68 35.43
C MET A 1 -110.81 -41.73 35.88
N TYR A 2 -109.97 -42.64 35.36
CA TYR A 2 -108.58 -42.81 35.86
C TYR A 2 -107.47 -43.06 34.81
N LYS A 3 -107.76 -43.08 33.49
CA LYS A 3 -106.75 -43.44 32.47
C LYS A 3 -105.87 -42.28 31.94
N LYS A 4 -106.22 -41.00 32.16
CA LYS A 4 -105.50 -39.84 31.58
C LYS A 4 -104.26 -39.39 32.37
N VAL A 5 -104.17 -39.65 33.68
CA VAL A 5 -103.06 -39.16 34.52
C VAL A 5 -101.78 -40.00 34.39
N LEU A 6 -101.90 -41.30 34.07
CA LEU A 6 -100.76 -42.22 34.00
C LEU A 6 -99.87 -41.99 32.76
N ILE A 7 -100.45 -41.49 31.66
CA ILE A 7 -99.76 -41.29 30.37
C ILE A 7 -98.84 -40.05 30.43
N PHE A 8 -99.27 -38.99 31.12
CA PHE A 8 -98.49 -37.75 31.25
C PHE A 8 -97.20 -37.91 32.08
N LYS A 9 -97.21 -38.78 33.10
CA LYS A 9 -96.05 -39.02 33.98
C LYS A 9 -94.97 -39.89 33.31
N LYS A 10 -95.36 -40.78 32.38
CA LYS A 10 -94.46 -41.64 31.59
C LYS A 10 -93.69 -40.82 30.53
N ASN A 11 -94.34 -39.85 29.89
CA ASN A 11 -93.71 -38.98 28.89
C ASN A 11 -92.68 -38.02 29.50
N LYS A 12 -92.92 -37.50 30.72
CA LYS A 12 -91.97 -36.61 31.42
C LYS A 12 -90.62 -37.29 31.75
N LYS A 13 -90.64 -38.61 32.03
CA LYS A 13 -89.41 -39.42 32.24
C LYS A 13 -88.65 -39.69 30.93
N ILE A 14 -89.36 -39.84 29.81
CA ILE A 14 -88.76 -40.04 28.48
C ILE A 14 -88.11 -38.74 27.99
N PHE A 15 -88.80 -37.60 28.16
CA PHE A 15 -88.23 -36.27 27.86
C PHE A 15 -86.99 -35.96 28.72
N SER A 16 -87.01 -36.31 30.01
CA SER A 16 -85.85 -36.13 30.89
C SER A 16 -84.63 -36.98 30.46
N ARG A 17 -84.85 -38.22 29.98
CA ARG A 17 -83.77 -39.06 29.43
C ARG A 17 -83.23 -38.51 28.11
N LEU A 18 -84.09 -37.98 27.24
CA LEU A 18 -83.68 -37.33 25.99
C LEU A 18 -82.83 -36.08 26.24
N ILE A 19 -83.19 -35.27 27.24
CA ILE A 19 -82.41 -34.09 27.65
C ILE A 19 -81.03 -34.48 28.19
N LEU A 20 -80.95 -35.56 28.98
CA LEU A 20 -79.68 -36.08 29.49
C LEU A 20 -78.76 -36.60 28.36
N ILE A 21 -79.32 -37.28 27.37
CA ILE A 21 -78.57 -37.76 26.21
C ILE A 21 -78.09 -36.57 25.35
N LEU A 22 -78.93 -35.55 25.17
CA LEU A 22 -78.56 -34.34 24.44
C LEU A 22 -77.42 -33.58 25.15
N ILE A 23 -77.48 -33.46 26.48
CA ILE A 23 -76.42 -32.87 27.30
C ILE A 23 -75.12 -33.69 27.20
N PHE A 24 -75.22 -35.02 27.18
CA PHE A 24 -74.06 -35.90 27.04
C PHE A 24 -73.39 -35.76 25.66
N ILE A 25 -74.18 -35.60 24.59
CA ILE A 25 -73.68 -35.34 23.23
C ILE A 25 -73.03 -33.95 23.15
N LEU A 26 -73.62 -32.94 23.79
CA LEU A 26 -73.04 -31.59 23.87
C LEU A 26 -71.74 -31.56 24.69
N LEU A 27 -71.66 -32.30 25.80
CA LEU A 27 -70.41 -32.44 26.56
C LEU A 27 -69.34 -33.18 25.75
N ALA A 28 -69.68 -34.28 25.08
CA ALA A 28 -68.74 -35.05 24.26
C ALA A 28 -68.17 -34.21 23.10
N ALA A 29 -69.00 -33.36 22.47
CA ALA A 29 -68.55 -32.42 21.46
C ALA A 29 -67.59 -31.35 22.02
N PHE A 30 -67.77 -30.93 23.28
CA PHE A 30 -66.89 -29.98 23.96
C PHE A 30 -65.52 -30.61 24.32
N TYR A 31 -65.50 -31.90 24.70
CA TYR A 31 -64.26 -32.64 24.97
C TYR A 31 -63.49 -33.07 23.70
N GLY A 32 -64.13 -33.05 22.52
CA GLY A 32 -63.50 -33.38 21.23
C GLY A 32 -62.63 -32.27 20.63
N TYR A 33 -62.72 -31.04 21.14
CA TYR A 33 -61.86 -29.90 20.76
C TYR A 33 -60.57 -29.85 21.60
N GLY A 34 -59.89 -30.99 21.71
CA GLY A 34 -58.70 -31.14 22.54
C GLY A 34 -57.53 -31.75 21.78
N ASN A 35 -57.07 -31.10 20.71
CA ASN A 35 -55.81 -31.46 20.05
C ASN A 35 -55.12 -30.22 19.45
N ASN A 36 -54.84 -29.23 20.32
CA ASN A 36 -54.17 -27.97 19.96
C ASN A 36 -52.64 -28.07 20.06
N GLU A 37 -52.09 -29.17 20.61
CA GLU A 37 -50.64 -29.36 20.78
C GLU A 37 -49.88 -29.37 19.45
N ASN A 38 -50.44 -29.98 18.41
CA ASN A 38 -49.77 -30.16 17.11
C ASN A 38 -49.62 -28.83 16.33
N TYR A 39 -50.60 -27.93 16.45
CA TYR A 39 -50.51 -26.58 15.85
C TYR A 39 -49.54 -25.67 16.61
N ASN A 40 -49.56 -25.70 17.94
CA ASN A 40 -48.63 -24.91 18.75
C ASN A 40 -47.17 -25.35 18.54
N GLN A 41 -46.94 -26.66 18.41
CA GLN A 41 -45.62 -27.19 18.10
C GLN A 41 -45.13 -26.73 16.72
N LYS A 42 -45.99 -26.79 15.70
CA LYS A 42 -45.64 -26.33 14.35
C LYS A 42 -45.36 -24.82 14.29
N ILE A 43 -46.13 -24.01 15.01
CA ILE A 43 -45.88 -22.57 15.15
C ILE A 43 -44.54 -22.31 15.85
N LYS A 44 -44.21 -23.08 16.89
CA LYS A 44 -42.93 -22.96 17.59
C LYS A 44 -41.75 -23.34 16.68
N GLU A 45 -41.88 -24.42 15.92
CA GLU A 45 -40.86 -24.86 14.95
C GLU A 45 -40.64 -23.81 13.84
N GLU A 46 -41.71 -23.21 13.32
CA GLU A 46 -41.59 -22.14 12.33
C GLU A 46 -41.01 -20.84 12.93
N ASN A 47 -41.36 -20.48 14.16
CA ASN A 47 -40.74 -19.34 14.84
C ASN A 47 -39.24 -19.57 15.11
N GLU A 48 -38.83 -20.80 15.46
CA GLU A 48 -37.41 -21.15 15.61
C GLU A 48 -36.69 -21.11 14.26
N ARG A 49 -37.34 -21.52 13.16
CA ARG A 49 -36.80 -21.37 11.80
C ARG A 49 -36.63 -19.90 11.43
N LEU A 50 -37.65 -19.07 11.66
CA LEU A 50 -37.58 -17.63 11.39
C LEU A 50 -36.44 -16.99 12.17
N LYS A 51 -36.30 -17.30 13.46
CA LYS A 51 -35.20 -16.80 14.29
C LYS A 51 -33.83 -17.20 13.74
N LYS A 52 -33.65 -18.45 13.31
CA LYS A 52 -32.40 -18.91 12.67
C LYS A 52 -32.11 -18.18 11.36
N ILE A 53 -33.15 -17.91 10.56
CA ILE A 53 -33.02 -17.16 9.32
C ILE A 53 -32.63 -15.70 9.62
N GLU A 54 -33.23 -15.08 10.62
CA GLU A 54 -32.87 -13.72 11.06
C GLU A 54 -31.41 -13.65 11.53
N GLU A 55 -30.96 -14.60 12.35
CA GLU A 55 -29.57 -14.70 12.79
C GLU A 55 -28.61 -14.89 11.60
N GLN A 56 -28.97 -15.71 10.61
CA GLN A 56 -28.20 -15.87 9.37
C GLN A 56 -28.13 -14.58 8.55
N ILE A 57 -29.25 -13.87 8.40
CA ILE A 57 -29.29 -12.57 7.71
C ILE A 57 -28.39 -11.55 8.40
N GLU A 58 -28.42 -11.48 9.73
CA GLU A 58 -27.57 -10.58 10.50
C GLU A 58 -26.08 -10.93 10.34
N SER A 59 -25.74 -12.22 10.39
CA SER A 59 -24.37 -12.69 10.15
C SER A 59 -23.87 -12.29 8.77
N VAL A 60 -24.68 -12.49 7.72
CA VAL A 60 -24.32 -12.12 6.34
C VAL A 60 -24.17 -10.60 6.19
N LYS A 61 -25.06 -9.79 6.80
CA LYS A 61 -24.93 -8.33 6.79
C LYS A 61 -23.63 -7.87 7.46
N ASN A 62 -23.27 -8.49 8.59
CA ASN A 62 -22.02 -8.18 9.27
C ASN A 62 -20.80 -8.56 8.41
N GLU A 63 -20.87 -9.69 7.69
CA GLU A 63 -19.83 -10.09 6.75
C GLU A 63 -19.69 -9.11 5.58
N ILE A 64 -20.80 -8.67 4.97
CA ILE A 64 -20.81 -7.64 3.92
C ILE A 64 -20.16 -6.34 4.42
N ASN A 65 -20.59 -5.82 5.57
CA ASN A 65 -20.02 -4.61 6.16
C ASN A 65 -18.50 -4.74 6.42
N ASN A 66 -18.04 -5.94 6.81
CA ASN A 66 -16.61 -6.19 7.00
C ASN A 66 -15.84 -6.24 5.67
N LEU A 67 -16.44 -6.79 4.61
CA LEU A 67 -15.86 -6.79 3.27
C LEU A 67 -15.77 -5.38 2.69
N GLU A 68 -16.81 -4.56 2.83
CA GLU A 68 -16.81 -3.15 2.39
C GLU A 68 -15.72 -2.33 3.10
N LYS A 69 -15.53 -2.53 4.41
CA LYS A 69 -14.43 -1.90 5.16
C LYS A 69 -13.05 -2.33 4.65
N LYS A 70 -12.87 -3.62 4.33
CA LYS A 70 -11.62 -4.13 3.76
C LYS A 70 -11.38 -3.53 2.37
N GLU A 71 -12.40 -3.48 1.53
CA GLU A 71 -12.33 -2.85 0.20
C GLU A 71 -11.93 -1.38 0.29
N SER A 72 -12.57 -0.61 1.18
CA SER A 72 -12.21 0.79 1.44
C SER A 72 -10.76 0.93 1.90
N GLY A 73 -10.28 0.04 2.78
CA GLY A 73 -8.88 0.00 3.21
C GLY A 73 -7.90 -0.34 2.08
N TYR A 74 -8.28 -1.24 1.16
CA TYR A 74 -7.49 -1.55 -0.03
C TYR A 74 -7.43 -0.36 -1.00
N LEU A 75 -8.54 0.35 -1.22
CA LEU A 75 -8.58 1.56 -2.05
C LEU A 75 -7.71 2.68 -1.46
N GLU A 76 -7.74 2.88 -0.15
CA GLU A 76 -6.86 3.85 0.51
C GLU A 76 -5.38 3.46 0.35
N THR A 77 -5.06 2.18 0.48
CA THR A 77 -3.71 1.66 0.28
C THR A 77 -3.25 1.84 -1.17
N LEU A 78 -4.14 1.56 -2.14
CA LEU A 78 -3.86 1.76 -3.56
C LEU A 78 -3.56 3.23 -3.85
N HIS A 79 -4.37 4.16 -3.32
CA HIS A 79 -4.14 5.58 -3.51
C HIS A 79 -2.81 6.05 -2.91
N LYS A 80 -2.41 5.52 -1.76
CA LYS A 80 -1.08 5.78 -1.17
C LYS A 80 0.04 5.28 -2.08
N ILE A 81 -0.10 4.08 -2.66
CA ILE A 81 0.87 3.51 -3.59
C ILE A 81 0.97 4.37 -4.86
N GLU A 82 -0.16 4.79 -5.44
CA GLU A 82 -0.18 5.68 -6.62
C GLU A 82 0.54 7.00 -6.35
N LYS A 83 0.31 7.59 -5.18
CA LYS A 83 1.00 8.82 -4.78
C LYS A 83 2.50 8.62 -4.65
N LEU A 84 2.92 7.54 -3.98
CA LEU A 84 4.34 7.19 -3.84
C LEU A 84 5.00 6.92 -5.20
N LEU A 85 4.29 6.27 -6.12
CA LEU A 85 4.77 6.03 -7.47
C LEU A 85 5.04 7.35 -8.21
N LEU A 86 4.08 8.27 -8.21
CA LEU A 86 4.22 9.59 -8.84
C LEU A 86 5.36 10.43 -8.23
N GLU A 87 5.55 10.36 -6.92
CA GLU A 87 6.67 11.03 -6.23
C GLU A 87 8.01 10.42 -6.66
N THR A 88 8.11 9.09 -6.66
CA THR A 88 9.32 8.35 -7.07
C THR A 88 9.67 8.60 -8.54
N GLU A 89 8.69 8.66 -9.44
CA GLU A 89 8.92 8.97 -10.86
C GLU A 89 9.49 10.38 -11.06
N LYS A 90 9.02 11.37 -10.28
CA LYS A 90 9.56 12.74 -10.33
C LYS A 90 10.98 12.82 -9.79
N GLU A 91 11.27 12.09 -8.72
CA GLU A 91 12.62 11.97 -8.17
C GLU A 91 13.56 11.34 -9.20
N LEU A 92 13.14 10.25 -9.85
CA LEU A 92 13.90 9.58 -10.91
C LEU A 92 14.22 10.53 -12.06
N GLN A 93 13.22 11.26 -12.58
CA GLN A 93 13.43 12.26 -13.63
C GLN A 93 14.41 13.37 -13.22
N THR A 94 14.48 13.70 -11.93
CA THR A 94 15.43 14.69 -11.42
C THR A 94 16.83 14.12 -11.40
N ILE A 95 16.99 12.91 -10.87
CA ILE A 95 18.28 12.20 -10.84
C ILE A 95 18.83 11.98 -12.24
N GLU A 96 17.98 11.63 -13.21
CA GLU A 96 18.40 11.45 -14.61
C GLU A 96 18.93 12.74 -15.24
N ARG A 97 18.27 13.87 -14.97
CA ARG A 97 18.75 15.19 -15.43
C ARG A 97 20.06 15.57 -14.76
N ASP A 98 20.19 15.35 -13.46
CA ASP A 98 21.40 15.67 -12.71
C ASP A 98 22.57 14.79 -13.18
N LEU A 99 22.30 13.52 -13.50
CA LEU A 99 23.28 12.61 -14.08
C LEU A 99 23.75 13.09 -15.46
N GLU A 100 22.84 13.52 -16.33
CA GLU A 100 23.20 14.05 -17.65
C GLU A 100 24.08 15.32 -17.52
N LEU A 101 23.75 16.21 -16.58
CA LEU A 101 24.54 17.40 -16.31
C LEU A 101 25.93 17.05 -15.79
N ALA A 102 26.02 16.16 -14.79
CA ALA A 102 27.30 15.72 -14.23
C ALA A 102 28.18 15.05 -15.30
N GLN A 103 27.61 14.25 -16.21
CA GLN A 103 28.35 13.65 -17.32
C GLN A 103 28.91 14.71 -18.29
N LYS A 104 28.15 15.78 -18.56
CA LYS A 104 28.63 16.90 -19.39
C LYS A 104 29.76 17.65 -18.70
N GLU A 105 29.65 17.92 -17.41
CA GLU A 105 30.69 18.58 -16.62
C GLU A 105 31.98 17.74 -16.55
N ILE A 106 31.86 16.42 -16.35
CA ILE A 106 33.01 15.50 -16.39
C ILE A 106 33.72 15.60 -17.74
N LYS A 107 32.96 15.51 -18.84
CA LYS A 107 33.55 15.58 -20.18
C LYS A 107 34.25 16.92 -20.43
N GLN A 108 33.64 18.03 -20.02
CA GLN A 108 34.26 19.35 -20.11
C GLN A 108 35.56 19.42 -19.30
N GLY A 109 35.56 18.91 -18.06
CA GLY A 109 36.75 18.84 -17.22
C GLY A 109 37.86 17.97 -17.82
N GLU A 110 37.52 16.84 -18.46
CA GLU A 110 38.48 15.99 -19.17
C GLU A 110 39.12 16.71 -20.37
N ASP A 111 38.31 17.41 -21.17
CA ASP A 111 38.79 18.20 -22.31
C ASP A 111 39.72 19.33 -21.85
N GLU A 112 39.32 20.08 -20.80
CA GLU A 112 40.14 21.13 -20.20
C GLU A 112 41.45 20.60 -19.62
N PHE A 113 41.41 19.43 -18.98
CA PHE A 113 42.59 18.77 -18.43
C PHE A 113 43.61 18.41 -19.53
N ILE A 114 43.14 17.88 -20.67
CA ILE A 114 44.01 17.57 -21.81
C ILE A 114 44.68 18.84 -22.33
N VAL A 115 43.92 19.93 -22.50
CA VAL A 115 44.44 21.20 -22.98
C VAL A 115 45.50 21.76 -22.02
N GLU A 116 45.24 21.77 -20.73
CA GLU A 116 46.17 22.31 -19.75
C GLU A 116 47.45 21.45 -19.61
N LYS A 117 47.32 20.12 -19.76
CA LYS A 117 48.46 19.20 -19.81
C LYS A 117 49.39 19.49 -20.98
N GLU A 118 48.85 19.74 -22.18
CA GLU A 118 49.67 20.09 -23.34
C GLU A 118 50.33 21.47 -23.19
N LYS A 119 49.62 22.47 -22.64
CA LYS A 119 50.22 23.78 -22.31
C LYS A 119 51.37 23.65 -21.30
N LEU A 120 51.20 22.82 -20.27
CA LEU A 120 52.25 22.57 -19.28
C LEU A 120 53.50 21.94 -19.92
N LYS A 121 53.29 20.96 -20.81
CA LYS A 121 54.36 20.31 -21.56
C LYS A 121 55.10 21.30 -22.45
N GLU A 122 54.39 22.19 -23.13
CA GLU A 122 55.00 23.25 -23.94
C GLU A 122 55.83 24.21 -23.08
N LYS A 123 55.26 24.73 -21.98
CA LYS A 123 55.96 25.63 -21.04
C LYS A 123 57.22 24.98 -20.48
N THR A 124 57.15 23.69 -20.14
CA THR A 124 58.30 22.91 -19.65
C THR A 124 59.40 22.84 -20.70
N ARG A 125 59.05 22.51 -21.96
CA ARG A 125 60.01 22.50 -23.08
C ARG A 125 60.68 23.86 -23.30
N VAL A 126 59.90 24.94 -23.23
CA VAL A 126 60.43 26.31 -23.35
C VAL A 126 61.41 26.63 -22.21
N LEU A 127 61.06 26.26 -20.98
CA LEU A 127 61.91 26.45 -19.81
C LEU A 127 63.22 25.65 -19.91
N GLU A 128 63.14 24.37 -20.29
CA GLU A 128 64.31 23.50 -20.51
C GLU A 128 65.27 24.10 -21.54
N ASN A 129 64.74 24.61 -22.66
CA ASN A 129 65.53 25.28 -23.68
C ASN A 129 66.20 26.55 -23.13
N LYS A 130 65.46 27.39 -22.40
CA LYS A 130 66.01 28.60 -21.79
C LYS A 130 67.12 28.29 -20.78
N LEU A 131 66.94 27.27 -19.95
CA LEU A 131 67.96 26.81 -19.01
C LEU A 131 69.22 26.30 -19.72
N ARG A 132 69.04 25.55 -20.82
CA ARG A 132 70.14 25.07 -21.65
C ARG A 132 70.93 26.23 -22.27
N GLU A 133 70.24 27.24 -22.80
CA GLU A 133 70.90 28.41 -23.39
C GLU A 133 71.66 29.22 -22.34
N ILE A 134 71.07 29.47 -21.16
CA ILE A 134 71.77 30.13 -20.04
C ILE A 134 73.03 29.35 -19.68
N TYR A 135 72.96 28.03 -19.55
CA TYR A 135 74.09 27.20 -19.18
C TYR A 135 75.20 27.19 -20.23
N LYS A 136 74.85 27.08 -21.52
CA LYS A 136 75.80 27.12 -22.63
C LYS A 136 76.46 28.48 -22.76
N HIS A 137 75.68 29.56 -22.69
CA HIS A 137 76.18 30.93 -22.80
C HIS A 137 77.11 31.27 -21.64
N ASN A 138 76.75 30.89 -20.41
CA ASN A 138 77.61 31.16 -19.25
C ASN A 138 78.97 30.45 -19.37
N ARG A 139 78.99 29.17 -19.78
CA ARG A 139 80.26 28.43 -20.01
C ARG A 139 81.08 28.98 -21.17
N ALA A 140 80.43 29.35 -22.28
CA ALA A 140 81.11 29.95 -23.43
C ALA A 140 81.75 31.28 -23.03
N ASN A 141 81.05 32.12 -22.27
CA ASN A 141 81.58 33.40 -21.82
C ASN A 141 82.78 33.22 -20.86
N TYR A 142 82.72 32.26 -19.93
CA TYR A 142 83.86 31.95 -19.07
C TYR A 142 85.08 31.41 -19.82
N LEU A 143 84.87 30.52 -20.80
CA LEU A 143 85.97 30.00 -21.62
C LEU A 143 86.57 31.07 -22.52
N VAL A 144 85.73 31.91 -23.13
CA VAL A 144 86.20 33.05 -23.93
C VAL A 144 87.00 34.00 -23.05
N LEU A 145 86.51 34.32 -21.85
CA LEU A 145 87.20 35.21 -20.92
C LEU A 145 88.54 34.63 -20.45
N LEU A 146 88.60 33.31 -20.20
CA LEU A 146 89.84 32.60 -19.82
C LEU A 146 90.85 32.56 -20.97
N LEU A 147 90.40 32.38 -22.21
CA LEU A 147 91.28 32.31 -23.38
C LEU A 147 91.70 33.68 -23.90
N SER A 148 90.93 34.73 -23.60
CA SER A 148 91.25 36.11 -23.98
C SER A 148 92.05 36.89 -22.93
N SER A 149 92.21 36.34 -21.72
CA SER A 149 92.98 37.01 -20.66
C SER A 149 94.48 36.89 -20.90
N GLU A 150 95.23 37.99 -20.72
CA GLU A 150 96.68 37.99 -20.93
C GLU A 150 97.44 37.22 -19.84
N ASN A 151 96.85 37.11 -18.64
CA ASN A 151 97.37 36.33 -17.53
C ASN A 151 96.25 35.96 -16.52
N PHE A 152 96.56 35.07 -15.57
CA PHE A 152 95.57 34.60 -14.59
C PHE A 152 94.98 35.72 -13.71
N SER A 153 95.76 36.77 -13.41
CA SER A 153 95.27 37.89 -12.61
C SER A 153 94.26 38.75 -13.39
N ASP A 154 94.49 38.95 -14.69
CA ASP A 154 93.59 39.65 -15.61
C ASP A 154 92.27 38.88 -15.81
N PHE A 155 92.32 37.55 -15.85
CA PHE A 155 91.12 36.70 -15.85
C PHE A 155 90.24 36.91 -14.61
N ILE A 156 90.84 36.85 -13.41
CA ILE A 156 90.09 36.96 -12.15
C ILE A 156 89.43 38.33 -11.98
N VAL A 157 90.07 39.40 -12.46
CA VAL A 157 89.51 40.76 -12.43
C VAL A 157 88.30 40.90 -13.35
N ARG A 158 88.29 40.25 -14.53
CA ARG A 158 87.20 40.34 -15.49
C ARG A 158 86.07 39.34 -15.26
N TYR A 159 86.33 38.26 -14.51
CA TYR A 159 85.34 37.21 -14.19
C TYR A 159 84.27 37.70 -13.21
N LYS A 160 84.63 38.69 -12.38
CA LYS A 160 83.82 39.22 -11.28
C LYS A 160 82.78 40.23 -11.76
#